data_AF-A0A4Y1RZ44-F1
#
_entry.id   AF-A0A4Y1RZ44-F1
#
_cell.length_a   1.000
_cell.length_b   1.000
_cell.length_c   1.000
_cell.angle_alpha   90.00
_cell.angle_beta   90.00
_cell.angle_gamma   90.00
#
_symmetry.space_group_name_H-M   'P 1'
#
loop_
_entity.id
_entity.type
_entity.pdbx_description
1 polymer ?
#
loop_
_entity_poly.entity_id
_entity_poly.type
_entity_poly.pdbx_seq_one_letter_code
_entity_poly.pdbx_strand_id
1 'polypeptide(L)' 'MEYLKKSEENKAKNDKERMDSYYKRNYKDYFGFEEGTIRAKKGELTKSEKGILDWLENNK' A
#
# COMPACT_ATOMS: atom_id res chain seq x y z
N MET A 1 -26.38 6.68 27.73
CA MET A 1 -24.95 6.95 27.46
C MET A 1 -24.21 5.75 26.85
N GLU A 2 -24.88 4.65 26.49
CA GLU A 2 -24.23 3.45 25.92
C GLU A 2 -24.09 3.51 24.38
N TYR A 3 -24.95 4.27 23.71
CA TYR A 3 -24.97 4.39 22.25
C TYR A 3 -23.90 5.33 21.66
N LEU A 4 -23.38 6.27 22.46
CA LEU A 4 -22.34 7.21 21.99
C LEU A 4 -21.00 6.49 21.77
N LYS A 5 -20.62 5.61 22.71
CA LYS A 5 -19.36 4.84 22.67
C LYS A 5 -19.28 3.89 21.47
N LYS A 6 -20.38 3.22 21.12
CA LYS A 6 -20.43 2.36 19.91
C LYS A 6 -20.21 3.14 18.62
N SER A 7 -20.63 4.42 18.57
CA SER A 7 -20.43 5.25 17.37
C SER A 7 -18.98 5.67 17.18
N GLU A 8 -18.26 5.96 18.26
CA GLU A 8 -16.85 6.38 18.23
C GLU A 8 -15.92 5.21 17.88
N GLU A 9 -16.17 4.02 18.45
CA GLU A 9 -15.39 2.81 18.13
C GLU A 9 -15.57 2.37 16.67
N ASN A 10 -16.79 2.47 16.14
CA ASN A 10 -17.06 2.16 14.73
C ASN A 10 -16.43 3.20 13.79
N LYS A 11 -16.37 4.47 14.19
CA LYS A 11 -15.72 5.53 13.40
C LYS A 11 -14.21 5.32 13.33
N ALA A 12 -13.57 4.96 14.45
CA ALA A 12 -12.14 4.67 14.47
C ALA A 12 -11.75 3.44 13.62
N LYS A 13 -12.58 2.38 13.62
CA LYS A 13 -12.37 1.22 12.73
C LYS A 13 -12.53 1.59 11.26
N ASN A 14 -13.60 2.29 10.91
CA ASN A 14 -13.85 2.72 9.53
C ASN A 14 -12.78 3.69 9.01
N ASP A 15 -12.27 4.61 9.84
CA ASP A 15 -11.21 5.53 9.44
C ASP A 15 -9.87 4.80 9.24
N LYS A 16 -9.55 3.81 10.07
CA LYS A 16 -8.35 2.98 9.89
C LYS A 16 -8.40 2.18 8.60
N GLU A 17 -9.52 1.51 8.32
CA GLU A 17 -9.72 0.76 7.08
C GLU A 17 -9.68 1.67 5.85
N ARG A 18 -10.23 2.89 5.96
CA ARG A 18 -10.15 3.91 4.90
C ARG A 18 -8.71 4.35 4.62
N MET A 19 -7.93 4.61 5.67
CA MET A 19 -6.53 5.02 5.53
C MET A 19 -5.68 3.89 4.96
N ASP A 20 -5.84 2.64 5.44
CA ASP A 20 -5.13 1.49 4.89
C ASP A 20 -5.45 1.26 3.41
N SER A 21 -6.71 1.47 2.99
CA SER A 21 -7.11 1.40 1.58
C SER A 21 -6.44 2.49 0.74
N TYR A 22 -6.37 3.72 1.27
CA TYR A 22 -5.69 4.84 0.61
C TYR A 22 -4.18 4.62 0.47
N TYR A 23 -3.53 4.11 1.51
CA TYR A 23 -2.11 3.79 1.47
C TYR A 23 -1.83 2.65 0.49
N LYS A 24 -2.60 1.55 0.54
CA LYS A 24 -2.41 0.41 -0.38
C LYS A 24 -2.52 0.82 -1.84
N ARG A 25 -3.50 1.68 -2.18
CA ARG A 25 -3.68 2.12 -3.57
C ARG A 25 -2.57 3.06 -4.02
N ASN A 26 -2.19 4.04 -3.19
CA ASN A 26 -1.11 4.96 -3.53
C ASN A 26 0.26 4.26 -3.64
N TYR A 27 0.58 3.33 -2.74
CA TYR A 27 1.83 2.58 -2.82
C TYR A 27 1.87 1.66 -4.03
N LYS A 28 0.74 1.02 -4.38
CA LYS A 28 0.66 0.19 -5.58
C LYS A 28 0.81 1.02 -6.86
N ASP A 29 0.19 2.19 -6.93
CA ASP A 29 0.30 3.10 -8.08
C ASP A 29 1.73 3.67 -8.21
N TYR A 30 2.34 4.10 -7.10
CA TYR A 30 3.72 4.60 -7.07
C TYR A 30 4.73 3.53 -7.47
N PHE A 31 4.67 2.36 -6.85
CA PHE A 31 5.59 1.27 -7.17
C PHE A 31 5.32 0.69 -8.55
N GLY A 32 4.08 0.65 -9.03
CA GLY A 32 3.75 0.27 -10.40
C GLY A 32 4.31 1.24 -11.45
N PHE A 33 4.36 2.54 -11.15
CA PHE A 33 5.04 3.52 -11.98
C PHE A 33 6.57 3.29 -12.01
N GLU A 34 7.17 3.02 -10.85
CA GLU A 34 8.60 2.67 -10.78
C GLU A 34 8.91 1.30 -11.39
N GLU A 35 7.98 0.33 -11.35
CA GLU A 35 8.16 -1.04 -11.85
C GLU A 35 8.63 -1.05 -13.30
N GLY A 36 8.02 -0.22 -14.15
CA GLY A 36 8.41 -0.11 -15.55
C GLY A 36 9.86 0.34 -15.72
N THR A 37 10.31 1.28 -14.88
CA THR A 37 11.69 1.79 -14.89
C THR A 37 12.67 0.75 -14.34
N ILE A 38 12.29 0.07 -13.25
CA ILE A 38 13.08 -0.99 -12.63
C ILE A 38 13.27 -2.16 -13.59
N ARG A 39 12.21 -2.62 -14.26
CA ARG A 39 12.27 -3.73 -15.24
C ARG A 39 13.02 -3.35 -16.52
N ALA A 40 12.99 -2.08 -16.92
CA ALA A 40 13.74 -1.60 -18.08
C ALA A 40 15.25 -1.43 -17.82
N LYS A 41 15.69 -1.49 -16.57
CA LYS A 41 17.09 -1.32 -16.17
C LYS A 41 17.92 -2.49 -16.68
N LYS A 42 18.86 -2.23 -17.59
CA LYS A 42 19.81 -3.22 -18.14
C LYS A 42 21.04 -3.39 -17.24
N GLY A 43 20.82 -3.66 -15.96
CA GLY A 43 21.87 -3.79 -14.96
C GLY A 43 21.40 -4.53 -13.72
N GLU A 44 22.27 -4.68 -12.73
CA GLU A 44 21.93 -5.37 -11.49
C GLU A 44 20.94 -4.54 -10.67
N LEU A 45 19.82 -5.17 -10.28
CA LEU A 45 18.83 -4.56 -9.41
C LEU A 45 19.38 -4.48 -7.99
N THR A 46 19.22 -3.31 -7.38
CA THR A 46 19.52 -3.10 -5.96
C THR A 46 18.60 -3.94 -5.08
N LYS A 47 19.01 -4.17 -3.83
CA LYS A 47 18.20 -4.90 -2.85
C LYS A 47 16.80 -4.30 -2.69
N SER A 48 16.69 -2.97 -2.73
CA SER A 48 15.41 -2.27 -2.62
C SER A 48 14.54 -2.45 -3.86
N GLU A 49 15.11 -2.37 -5.07
CA GLU A 49 14.39 -2.60 -6.33
C GLU A 49 13.84 -4.02 -6.42
N LYS A 50 14.61 -5.03 -5.97
CA LYS A 50 14.13 -6.41 -5.85
C LYS A 50 12.96 -6.51 -4.88
N GLY A 51 13.07 -5.90 -3.70
CA GLY A 51 11.99 -5.89 -2.70
C GLY A 51 10.70 -5.21 -3.19
N ILE A 52 10.81 -4.17 -4.02
CA ILE A 52 9.65 -3.51 -4.65
C ILE A 52 8.95 -4.46 -5.63
N LEU A 53 9.71 -5.16 -6.48
CA LEU A 53 9.15 -6.15 -7.41
C LEU A 53 8.47 -7.30 -6.67
N ASP A 54 9.12 -7.85 -5.64
CA ASP A 54 8.57 -8.93 -4.82
C ASP A 54 7.28 -8.48 -4.11
N TRP A 55 7.24 -7.25 -3.60
CA TRP A 55 6.04 -6.71 -2.96
C TRP A 55 4.90 -6.50 -3.97
N LEU A 56 5.19 -5.95 -5.14
CA LEU A 56 4.21 -5.77 -6.22
C LEU A 56 3.62 -7.10 -6.70
N GLU A 57 4.45 -8.14 -6.79
CA GLU A 57 4.01 -9.47 -7.19
C GLU A 57 3.10 -10.11 -6.14
N ASN A 58 3.42 -9.93 -4.86
CA ASN A 58 2.61 -10.42 -3.74
C ASN A 58 1.33 -9.60 -3.47
N ASN A 59 1.25 -8.36 -3.95
CA ASN A 59 0.11 -7.44 -3.74
C ASN A 59 -0.65 -7.15 -5.04
N LYS A 60 -0.50 -8.01 -6.05
CA LYS A 60 -1.10 -7.86 -7.38
C LYS A 60 -2.61 -8.07 -7.38
#